data_AF-A0A822FI62-F1
#
_entry.id   AF-A0A822FI62-F1
#
_cell.length_a   1.000
_cell.length_b   1.000
_cell.length_c   1.000
_cell.angle_alpha   90.00
_cell.angle_beta   90.00
_cell.angle_gamma   90.00
#
_symmetry.space_group_name_H-M   'P 1'
#
loop_
_entity.id
_entity.type
_entity.pdbx_description
1 polymer ?
#
loop_
_entity_poly.entity_id
_entity_poly.type
_entity_poly.pdbx_seq_one_letter_code
_entity_poly.pdbx_strand_id
1 'polypeptide(L)' 'SNAFYHLKLNENNLANTFLTQIEAFDPDSGENGRLTYEIETNDTSLPFYIDSNTGMLYCSKSLDREKRDQYDFQIIARDH' A
#
# COMPACT_ATOMS: atom_id res chain seq x y z
N SER A 1 -6.30 -10.48 10.91
CA SER A 1 -6.73 -9.30 11.69
C SER A 1 -6.59 -8.06 10.82
N ASN A 2 -7.47 -7.06 10.96
CA ASN A 2 -7.33 -5.81 10.19
C ASN A 2 -6.32 -4.89 10.89
N ALA A 3 -5.37 -4.35 10.12
CA ALA A 3 -4.42 -3.34 10.56
C ALA A 3 -4.72 -2.01 9.87
N PHE A 4 -4.51 -0.90 10.59
CA PHE A 4 -4.68 0.45 10.06
C PHE A 4 -3.33 1.14 9.98
N TYR A 5 -3.00 1.66 8.81
CA TYR A 5 -1.79 2.43 8.55
C TYR A 5 -2.16 3.89 8.30
N HIS A 6 -1.56 4.81 9.05
CA HIS A 6 -1.76 6.24 8.87
C HIS A 6 -0.40 6.90 8.60
N LEU A 7 -0.22 7.40 7.39
CA LEU A 7 1.04 7.97 6.92
C LEU A 7 0.87 9.48 6.67
N LYS A 8 1.91 10.25 6.98
CA LYS A 8 2.01 11.65 6.56
C LYS A 8 3.03 11.74 5.44
N LEU A 9 2.60 12.23 4.29
CA LEU A 9 3.42 12.36 3.10
C LEU A 9 3.69 13.84 2.83
N ASN A 10 4.92 14.14 2.43
CA ASN A 10 5.23 15.47 1.90
C ASN A 10 4.62 15.59 0.50
N GLU A 11 3.96 16.70 0.24
CA GLU A 11 3.69 17.14 -1.13
C GLU A 11 5.02 17.34 -1.89
N ASN A 12 4.97 17.35 -3.22
CA ASN A 12 6.15 17.47 -4.07
C ASN A 12 7.19 16.36 -3.87
N ASN A 13 6.75 15.18 -3.41
CA ASN A 13 7.59 13.99 -3.34
C ASN A 13 8.07 13.56 -4.73
N LEU A 14 9.22 12.87 -4.77
CA LEU A 14 9.68 12.26 -6.00
C LEU A 14 8.75 11.11 -6.40
N ALA A 15 8.65 10.86 -7.70
CA ALA A 15 8.02 9.64 -8.20
C ALA A 15 8.76 8.40 -7.67
N ASN A 16 8.02 7.31 -7.45
CA ASN A 16 8.50 6.05 -6.88
C ASN A 16 9.10 6.19 -5.46
N THR A 17 8.59 7.14 -4.68
CA THR A 17 8.98 7.28 -3.26
C THR A 17 8.41 6.09 -2.47
N PHE A 18 9.30 5.38 -1.76
CA PHE A 18 8.90 4.35 -0.81
C PHE A 18 8.17 4.97 0.39
N LEU A 19 7.05 4.38 0.79
CA LEU A 19 6.22 4.88 1.88
C LEU A 19 6.36 4.03 3.14
N THR A 20 6.06 2.74 3.03
CA THR A 20 6.11 1.77 4.13
C THR A 20 6.09 0.36 3.57
N GLN A 21 6.41 -0.62 4.41
CA GLN A 21 6.12 -2.03 4.14
C GLN A 21 4.85 -2.44 4.89
N ILE A 22 3.94 -3.12 4.21
CA ILE A 22 2.75 -3.74 4.80
C ILE A 22 3.10 -5.16 5.18
N GLU A 23 2.89 -5.49 6.44
CA GLU A 23 3.07 -6.84 6.97
C GLU A 23 1.70 -7.39 7.36
N ALA A 24 1.36 -8.55 6.79
CA ALA A 24 0.22 -9.35 7.21
C ALA A 24 0.74 -10.68 7.77
N PHE A 25 0.11 -11.14 8.84
CA PHE A 25 0.40 -12.44 9.44
C PHE A 25 -0.81 -13.35 9.27
N ASP A 26 -0.60 -14.46 8.58
CA ASP A 26 -1.56 -15.54 8.52
C ASP A 26 -1.11 -16.67 9.46
N PRO A 27 -1.83 -16.95 10.56
CA PRO A 27 -1.48 -18.02 11.50
C PRO A 27 -1.66 -19.43 10.93
N ASP A 28 -2.42 -19.61 9.85
CA ASP A 28 -2.64 -20.92 9.20
C ASP A 28 -1.55 -21.24 8.16
N SER A 29 -0.84 -20.20 7.73
CA SER A 29 0.36 -20.27 6.92
C SER A 29 1.53 -20.80 7.75
N GLY A 30 1.85 -22.10 7.62
CA GLY A 30 3.15 -22.63 8.04
C GLY A 30 4.32 -21.91 7.33
N GLU A 31 5.57 -22.39 7.48
CA GLU A 31 6.79 -21.75 6.91
C GLU A 31 6.77 -21.41 5.40
N ASN A 32 5.74 -21.80 4.64
CA ASN A 32 5.61 -21.59 3.19
C ASN A 32 4.41 -20.72 2.76
N GLY A 33 3.65 -20.11 3.67
CA GLY A 33 2.54 -19.25 3.28
C GLY A 33 3.02 -17.92 2.70
N ARG A 34 3.23 -17.89 1.38
CA ARG A 34 3.62 -16.67 0.67
C ARG A 34 2.38 -15.84 0.44
N LEU A 35 2.24 -14.78 1.22
CA LEU A 35 1.18 -13.79 1.00
C LEU A 35 1.46 -12.98 -0.27
N THR A 36 0.38 -12.69 -1.00
CA THR A 36 0.38 -11.71 -2.08
C THR A 36 -0.42 -10.49 -1.69
N TYR A 37 0.10 -9.31 -2.02
CA TYR A 37 -0.49 -8.02 -1.64
C TYR A 37 -1.08 -7.30 -2.84
N GLU A 38 -2.28 -6.73 -2.66
CA GLU A 38 -2.99 -5.98 -3.69
C GLU A 38 -3.70 -4.76 -3.08
N ILE A 39 -3.69 -3.63 -3.79
CA ILE A 39 -4.53 -2.48 -3.42
C ILE A 39 -5.94 -2.72 -3.97
N GLU A 40 -6.92 -2.87 -3.09
CA GLU A 40 -8.33 -2.94 -3.47
C GLU A 40 -8.89 -1.52 -3.57
N THR A 41 -9.12 -1.07 -4.80
CA THR A 41 -9.66 0.27 -5.05
C THR A 41 -10.44 0.33 -6.37
N ASN A 42 -11.49 1.14 -6.40
CA ASN A 42 -12.18 1.54 -7.63
C ASN A 42 -11.65 2.88 -8.17
N ASP A 43 -10.72 3.52 -7.45
CA ASP A 43 -10.12 4.79 -7.83
C ASP A 43 -8.91 4.55 -8.75
N THR A 44 -9.13 4.66 -10.06
CA THR A 44 -8.08 4.52 -11.08
C THR A 44 -7.07 5.66 -11.08
N SER A 45 -7.32 6.75 -10.34
CA SER A 45 -6.41 7.89 -10.20
C SER A 45 -5.44 7.76 -9.03
N LEU A 46 -5.56 6.68 -8.24
CA LEU A 46 -4.79 6.46 -7.03
C LEU A 46 -3.28 6.47 -7.32
N PRO A 47 -2.50 7.37 -6.71
CA PRO A 47 -1.07 7.54 -7.00
C PRO A 47 -0.20 6.55 -6.22
N PHE A 48 -0.68 5.34 -5.94
CA PHE A 48 0.02 4.35 -5.12
C PHE A 48 0.05 2.99 -5.80
N TYR A 49 1.14 2.27 -5.58
CA TYR A 49 1.27 0.87 -5.98
C TYR A 49 1.99 0.09 -4.89
N ILE A 50 1.71 -1.20 -4.81
CA ILE A 50 2.34 -2.12 -3.87
C ILE A 50 3.09 -3.20 -4.64
N ASP A 51 4.29 -3.53 -4.19
CA ASP A 51 4.97 -4.75 -4.64
C ASP A 51 4.26 -5.95 -4.02
N SER A 52 3.69 -6.80 -4.88
CA SER A 52 2.83 -7.90 -4.45
C SER A 52 3.54 -8.99 -3.66
N ASN A 53 4.87 -9.06 -3.71
CA ASN A 53 5.64 -10.11 -3.04
C ASN A 53 6.20 -9.67 -1.69
N THR A 54 6.49 -8.38 -1.57
CA THR A 54 7.19 -7.81 -0.40
C THR A 54 6.28 -6.97 0.48
N GLY A 55 5.12 -6.53 -0.02
CA GLY A 55 4.23 -5.61 0.66
C GLY A 55 4.75 -4.17 0.69
N MET A 56 5.82 -3.84 -0.05
CA MET A 56 6.36 -2.47 -0.10
C MET A 56 5.41 -1.55 -0.88
N LEU A 57 4.92 -0.52 -0.20
CA LEU A 57 4.01 0.49 -0.74
C LEU A 57 4.80 1.71 -1.21
N TYR A 58 4.47 2.22 -2.39
CA TYR A 58 5.14 3.33 -3.04
C TYR A 58 4.15 4.38 -3.54
N CYS A 59 4.62 5.62 -3.67
CA CYS A 59 3.92 6.68 -4.38
C CYS A 59 4.45 6.80 -5.81
N SER A 60 3.59 6.59 -6.82
CA SER A 60 3.96 6.54 -8.24
C SER A 60 4.30 7.91 -8.84
N LYS A 61 3.84 8.99 -8.22
CA LYS A 61 4.03 10.37 -8.71
C LYS A 61 4.08 11.38 -7.57
N SER A 62 4.46 12.60 -7.90
CA SER A 62 4.39 13.73 -6.97
C SER A 62 2.94 14.01 -6.56
N LEU A 63 2.74 14.26 -5.27
CA LEU A 63 1.47 14.66 -4.67
C LEU A 63 1.35 16.19 -4.61
N ASP A 64 0.11 16.65 -4.63
CA ASP A 64 -0.28 18.06 -4.62
C ASP A 64 -1.49 18.17 -3.69
N ARG A 65 -1.29 18.84 -2.55
CA ARG A 65 -2.26 18.88 -1.46
C ARG A 65 -3.51 19.67 -1.86
N GLU A 66 -3.36 20.72 -2.66
CA GLU A 66 -4.46 21.53 -3.18
C GLU A 66 -5.36 20.74 -4.13
N LYS A 67 -4.82 19.71 -4.81
CA LYS A 67 -5.61 18.79 -5.63
C LYS A 67 -6.33 17.73 -4.80
N ARG A 68 -5.63 17.12 -3.83
CA ARG A 68 -6.18 16.10 -2.92
C ARG A 68 -5.31 15.96 -1.68
N ASP A 69 -5.91 16.18 -0.52
CA ASP A 69 -5.23 16.21 0.78
C ASP A 69 -5.29 14.87 1.53
N GLN A 70 -6.19 13.96 1.15
CA GLN A 70 -6.33 12.65 1.77
C GLN A 70 -6.62 11.52 0.76
N TYR A 71 -6.06 10.35 1.06
CA TYR A 71 -6.28 9.11 0.34
C TYR A 71 -6.60 7.99 1.32
N ASP A 72 -7.76 7.37 1.14
CA ASP A 72 -8.20 6.21 1.91
C ASP A 72 -8.44 5.05 0.94
N PHE A 73 -7.77 3.93 1.15
CA PHE A 73 -7.90 2.71 0.36
C PHE A 73 -7.51 1.49 1.19
N GLN A 74 -7.87 0.30 0.70
CA GLN A 74 -7.58 -0.96 1.38
C GLN A 74 -6.46 -1.71 0.66
N ILE A 75 -5.67 -2.44 1.44
CA ILE A 75 -4.69 -3.41 0.94
C ILE A 75 -5.11 -4.77 1.45
N ILE A 76 -5.24 -5.73 0.54
CA ILE A 76 -5.59 -7.11 0.86
C ILE A 76 -4.32 -7.95 0.73
N ALA A 77 -4.06 -8.75 1.75
CA ALA A 77 -3.12 -9.85 1.68
C ALA A 77 -3.90 -11.16 1.50
N ARG A 78 -3.51 -11.98 0.52
CA ARG A 78 -4.12 -13.29 0.24
C ARG A 78 -3.04 -14.37 0.34
N ASP A 79 -3.36 -15.47 0.99
CA ASP A 79 -2.56 -16.68 0.87
C ASP A 79 -2.74 -17.31 -0.52
N HIS A 80 -1.96 -18.36 -0.78
CA HIS A 80 -2.06 -19.17 -1.99
C HIS A 80 -2.63 -20.55 -1.67
#